data_AF-A0A960TJQ8-F1
#
_entry.id   AF-A0A960TJQ8-F1
#
_cell.length_a   1.000
_cell.length_b   1.000
_cell.length_c   1.000
_cell.angle_alpha   90.00
_cell.angle_beta   90.00
_cell.angle_gamma   90.00
#
_symmetry.space_group_name_H-M   'P 1'
#
loop_
_entity.id
_entity.type
_entity.pdbx_description
1 polymer ?
#
loop_
_entity_poly.entity_id
_entity_poly.type
_entity_poly.pdbx_seq_one_letter_code
_entity_poly.pdbx_strand_id
1 'polypeptide(L)'
;MDYLKSLTYLDFYNISIFRALIDIFIVTIIIYTFYLTIRNTRGVQLLLGIVLILVLGSLSNYFELELLDWIIASIRPALVFLVIVLLQPELRRVFSDITKSNIVNLFLIKPIYELDEIVDAVKTMAASRTGSIIAISKDISLRDIIERSVQLDAIISSSLLLTIFKKNSALHDGAVIVEQNRIASASSYLPMSDKLGTSTMGARHRSALGLAEETDAVVIITSEETGEISVCYNGEMLHPIKPFELKTLVLQILESKPGDSQPNVEDVTKSAPTPPVSKKDRHKEKETEKSKEKLKEKDSDKETEKEKPKDRSKEKDQEKESEKEKPKEKSKDKDQEKDPEKDKGSTHS
;
A
#
# COMPACT_ATOMS: atom_id res chain seq x y z
N MET A 1 74.70 -39.91 16.39
CA MET A 1 74.00 -38.87 15.61
C MET A 1 72.50 -39.18 15.49
N ASP A 2 71.94 -40.07 16.31
CA ASP A 2 70.55 -40.56 16.14
C ASP A 2 69.52 -39.90 17.07
N TYR A 3 69.96 -39.14 18.08
CA TYR A 3 69.06 -38.40 18.98
C TYR A 3 68.46 -37.11 18.37
N LEU A 4 69.05 -36.57 17.30
CA LEU A 4 68.51 -35.37 16.62
C LEU A 4 67.40 -35.73 15.63
N LYS A 5 67.32 -37.00 15.20
CA LYS A 5 66.25 -37.51 14.33
C LYS A 5 64.96 -37.80 15.10
N SER A 6 65.03 -38.16 16.37
CA SER A 6 63.83 -38.35 17.20
C SER A 6 63.16 -37.02 17.58
N LEU A 7 63.94 -35.94 17.74
CA LEU A 7 63.41 -34.60 18.04
C LEU A 7 62.62 -34.01 16.85
N THR A 8 63.11 -34.21 15.62
CA THR A 8 62.43 -33.77 14.39
C THR A 8 61.17 -34.56 14.07
N TYR A 9 61.10 -35.85 14.45
CA TYR A 9 59.88 -36.66 14.32
C TYR A 9 58.78 -36.26 15.31
N LEU A 10 59.15 -35.85 16.53
CA LEU A 10 58.19 -35.37 17.53
C LEU A 10 57.60 -34.00 17.17
N ASP A 11 58.39 -33.09 16.59
CA ASP A 11 57.88 -31.81 16.11
C ASP A 11 56.90 -31.97 14.94
N PHE A 12 57.19 -32.87 13.98
CA PHE A 12 56.29 -33.12 12.84
C PHE A 12 54.95 -33.74 13.29
N TYR A 13 54.96 -34.62 14.29
CA TYR A 13 53.75 -35.24 14.86
C TYR A 13 52.92 -34.26 15.69
N ASN A 14 53.56 -33.40 16.50
CA ASN A 14 52.88 -32.37 17.27
C ASN A 14 52.23 -31.29 16.38
N ILE A 15 52.88 -30.91 15.28
CA ILE A 15 52.32 -29.97 14.29
C ILE A 15 51.07 -30.57 13.62
N SER A 16 51.09 -31.86 13.29
CA SER A 16 49.94 -32.55 12.71
C SER A 16 48.76 -32.65 13.67
N ILE A 17 49.00 -32.95 14.96
CA ILE A 17 47.93 -33.01 15.97
C ILE A 17 47.37 -31.63 16.28
N PHE A 18 48.22 -30.63 16.40
CA PHE A 18 47.78 -29.24 16.62
C PHE A 18 46.92 -28.74 15.46
N ARG A 19 47.33 -29.05 14.22
CA ARG A 19 46.53 -28.76 13.03
C ARG A 19 45.17 -29.48 13.06
N ALA A 20 45.13 -30.76 13.42
CA ALA A 20 43.90 -31.53 13.53
C ALA A 20 42.96 -30.99 14.63
N LEU A 21 43.51 -30.56 15.77
CA LEU A 21 42.74 -29.92 16.83
C LEU A 21 42.15 -28.58 16.38
N ILE A 22 42.92 -27.77 15.64
CA ILE A 22 42.44 -26.54 15.03
C ILE A 22 41.34 -26.83 14.00
N ASP A 23 41.52 -27.86 13.16
CA ASP A 23 40.54 -28.26 12.14
C ASP A 23 39.19 -28.62 12.78
N ILE A 24 39.20 -29.50 13.80
CA ILE A 24 38.00 -29.89 14.54
C ILE A 24 37.32 -28.68 15.19
N PHE A 25 38.10 -27.77 15.77
CA PHE A 25 37.58 -26.57 16.42
C PHE A 25 36.91 -25.62 15.42
N ILE A 26 37.55 -25.36 14.28
CA ILE A 26 37.02 -24.53 13.20
C ILE A 26 35.73 -25.12 12.63
N VAL A 27 35.74 -26.42 12.30
CA VAL A 27 34.56 -27.15 11.79
C VAL A 27 33.37 -27.02 12.77
N THR A 28 33.63 -27.15 14.08
CA THR A 28 32.59 -27.06 15.10
C THR A 28 31.94 -25.67 15.16
N ILE A 29 32.74 -24.60 15.12
CA ILE A 29 32.21 -23.21 15.11
C ILE A 29 31.35 -22.98 13.87
N ILE A 30 31.81 -23.43 12.70
CA ILE A 30 31.10 -23.28 11.43
C ILE A 30 29.73 -23.94 11.47
N ILE A 31 29.67 -25.20 11.90
CA ILE A 31 28.41 -25.96 11.99
C ILE A 31 27.44 -25.26 12.95
N TYR A 32 27.95 -24.77 14.09
CA TYR A 32 27.13 -24.05 15.07
C TYR A 32 26.59 -22.73 14.51
N THR A 33 27.41 -21.93 13.83
CA THR A 33 26.98 -20.67 13.19
C THR A 33 25.96 -20.95 12.08
N PHE A 34 26.20 -21.96 11.24
CA PHE A 34 25.25 -22.35 10.18
C PHE A 34 23.88 -22.74 10.75
N TYR A 35 23.85 -23.50 11.84
CA TYR A 35 22.60 -23.87 12.54
C TYR A 35 21.81 -22.63 13.01
N LEU A 36 22.49 -21.62 13.54
CA LEU A 36 21.86 -20.37 14.00
C LEU A 36 21.32 -19.50 12.86
N THR A 37 21.98 -19.49 11.70
CA THR A 37 21.62 -18.65 10.54
C THR A 37 20.31 -19.07 9.86
N ILE A 38 19.86 -20.32 10.02
CA ILE A 38 18.60 -20.85 9.43
C ILE A 38 17.33 -20.15 9.96
N ARG A 39 17.44 -19.25 10.96
CA ARG A 39 16.27 -18.69 11.64
C ARG A 39 15.51 -17.57 10.91
N ASN A 40 16.15 -16.74 10.07
CA ASN A 40 15.47 -15.61 9.40
C ASN A 40 15.77 -15.48 7.90
N THR A 41 14.70 -15.40 7.08
CA THR A 41 14.62 -15.08 5.63
C THR A 41 15.01 -16.17 4.61
N ARG A 42 14.00 -16.77 3.93
CA ARG A 42 14.16 -17.95 3.06
C ARG A 42 15.11 -17.76 1.86
N GLY A 43 15.08 -16.61 1.19
CA GLY A 43 15.90 -16.36 -0.01
C GLY A 43 17.34 -15.95 0.29
N VAL A 44 17.54 -15.05 1.24
CA VAL A 44 18.88 -14.55 1.63
C VAL A 44 19.71 -15.67 2.26
N GLN A 45 19.08 -16.59 3.00
CA GLN A 45 19.73 -17.76 3.60
C GLN A 45 20.41 -18.66 2.57
N LEU A 46 19.77 -18.91 1.42
CA LEU A 46 20.35 -19.75 0.37
C LEU A 46 21.60 -19.12 -0.23
N LEU A 47 21.53 -17.82 -0.53
CA LEU A 47 22.66 -17.06 -1.07
C LEU A 47 23.81 -17.01 -0.05
N LEU A 48 23.51 -16.72 1.22
CA LEU A 48 24.52 -16.72 2.29
C LEU A 48 25.16 -18.10 2.48
N GLY A 49 24.38 -19.19 2.37
CA GLY A 49 24.88 -20.56 2.47
C GLY A 49 25.85 -20.94 1.35
N ILE A 50 25.55 -20.53 0.10
CA ILE A 50 26.45 -20.72 -1.04
C ILE A 50 27.76 -19.96 -0.83
N VAL A 51 27.69 -18.68 -0.45
CA VAL A 51 28.86 -17.83 -0.20
C VAL A 51 29.70 -18.40 0.95
N LEU A 52 29.07 -18.79 2.05
CA LEU A 52 29.75 -19.40 3.20
C LEU A 52 30.56 -20.62 2.76
N ILE A 53 29.97 -21.53 1.99
CA ILE A 53 30.66 -22.77 1.57
C ILE A 53 31.81 -22.49 0.59
N LEU A 54 31.68 -21.50 -0.30
CA LEU A 54 32.80 -21.07 -1.16
C LEU A 54 33.97 -20.49 -0.33
N VAL A 55 33.66 -19.66 0.67
CA VAL A 55 34.66 -19.09 1.58
C VAL A 55 35.32 -20.19 2.40
N LEU A 56 34.54 -21.12 2.94
CA LEU A 56 35.06 -22.25 3.72
C LEU A 56 35.90 -23.20 2.89
N GLY A 57 35.49 -23.51 1.66
CA GLY A 57 36.30 -24.33 0.75
C GLY A 57 37.63 -23.66 0.43
N SER A 58 37.61 -22.34 0.22
CA SER A 58 38.84 -21.56 -0.01
C SER A 58 39.76 -21.53 1.22
N LEU A 59 39.19 -21.33 2.42
CA LEU A 59 39.94 -21.38 3.68
C LEU A 59 40.49 -22.79 3.95
N SER A 60 39.69 -23.81 3.70
CA SER A 60 40.10 -25.21 3.90
C SER A 60 41.32 -25.56 3.05
N ASN A 61 41.33 -25.11 1.79
CA ASN A 61 42.48 -25.29 0.90
C ASN A 61 43.69 -24.45 1.34
N TYR A 62 43.47 -23.20 1.79
CA TYR A 62 44.56 -22.32 2.23
C TYR A 62 45.24 -22.78 3.53
N PHE A 63 44.48 -23.28 4.49
CA PHE A 63 44.97 -23.80 5.76
C PHE A 63 45.24 -25.32 5.72
N GLU A 64 45.09 -25.96 4.55
CA GLU A 64 45.12 -27.40 4.28
C GLU A 64 44.45 -28.23 5.41
N LEU A 65 43.20 -27.86 5.70
CA LEU A 65 42.32 -28.53 6.67
C LEU A 65 41.71 -29.78 6.01
N GLU A 66 42.24 -30.96 6.34
CA GLU A 66 41.87 -32.22 5.69
C GLU A 66 40.42 -32.64 5.98
N LEU A 67 39.93 -32.46 7.21
CA LEU A 67 38.57 -32.87 7.57
C LEU A 67 37.54 -31.95 6.92
N LEU A 68 37.77 -30.64 6.98
CA LEU A 68 36.89 -29.67 6.36
C LEU A 68 36.84 -29.83 4.84
N ASP A 69 37.98 -30.09 4.19
CA ASP A 69 38.03 -30.28 2.74
C ASP A 69 37.28 -31.56 2.33
N TRP A 70 37.45 -32.65 3.08
CA TRP A 70 36.72 -33.91 2.86
C TRP A 70 35.20 -33.74 3.01
N ILE A 71 34.74 -33.00 4.04
CA ILE A 71 33.32 -32.70 4.24
C ILE A 71 32.78 -31.90 3.05
N ILE A 72 33.47 -30.82 2.68
CA ILE A 72 33.04 -29.94 1.58
C ILE A 72 33.01 -30.71 0.25
N ALA A 73 34.03 -31.53 -0.03
CA ALA A 73 34.10 -32.34 -1.24
C ALA A 73 32.94 -33.36 -1.31
N SER A 74 32.59 -33.98 -0.18
CA SER A 74 31.49 -34.96 -0.10
C SER A 74 30.12 -34.33 -0.32
N ILE A 75 29.87 -33.12 0.21
CA ILE A 75 28.57 -32.45 0.08
C ILE A 75 28.42 -31.68 -1.25
N ARG A 76 29.51 -31.35 -1.93
CA ARG A 76 29.53 -30.48 -3.13
C ARG A 76 28.53 -30.92 -4.21
N PRO A 77 28.40 -32.21 -4.59
CA PRO A 77 27.44 -32.61 -5.62
C PRO A 77 25.99 -32.43 -5.17
N ALA A 78 25.67 -32.81 -3.93
CA ALA A 78 24.34 -32.65 -3.35
C ALA A 78 23.96 -31.17 -3.22
N LEU A 79 24.93 -30.31 -2.91
CA LEU A 79 24.73 -28.87 -2.82
C LEU A 79 24.41 -28.25 -4.19
N VAL A 80 25.16 -28.57 -5.24
CA VAL A 80 24.87 -28.07 -6.60
C VAL A 80 23.45 -28.46 -7.02
N PHE A 81 23.07 -29.71 -6.77
CA PHE A 81 21.72 -30.19 -7.04
C PHE A 81 20.66 -29.42 -6.22
N LEU A 82 20.88 -29.27 -4.92
CA LEU A 82 19.98 -28.54 -4.01
C LEU A 82 19.80 -27.09 -4.46
N VAL A 83 20.89 -26.40 -4.81
CA VAL A 83 20.88 -25.03 -5.33
C VAL A 83 20.05 -24.95 -6.60
N ILE A 84 20.26 -25.85 -7.58
CA ILE A 84 19.48 -25.84 -8.82
C ILE A 84 17.99 -26.03 -8.56
N VAL A 85 17.61 -27.00 -7.71
CA VAL A 85 16.21 -27.30 -7.40
C VAL A 85 15.55 -26.14 -6.64
N LEU A 86 16.25 -25.57 -5.66
CA LEU A 86 15.71 -24.49 -4.83
C LEU A 86 15.66 -23.15 -5.56
N LEU A 87 16.63 -22.85 -6.43
CA LEU A 87 16.64 -21.64 -7.26
C LEU A 87 15.84 -21.78 -8.57
N GLN A 88 15.30 -22.97 -8.87
CA GLN A 88 14.52 -23.20 -10.08
C GLN A 88 13.35 -22.20 -10.23
N PRO A 89 12.56 -21.91 -9.19
CA PRO A 89 11.47 -20.93 -9.26
C PRO A 89 11.96 -19.52 -9.58
N GLU A 90 13.05 -19.07 -8.96
CA GLU A 90 13.61 -17.73 -9.12
C GLU A 90 14.20 -17.54 -10.52
N LEU A 91 14.96 -18.53 -11.01
CA LEU A 91 15.47 -18.50 -12.39
C LEU A 91 14.31 -18.44 -13.38
N ARG A 92 13.29 -19.28 -13.21
CA ARG A 92 12.10 -19.27 -14.08
C ARG A 92 11.41 -17.90 -14.09
N ARG A 93 11.27 -17.25 -12.93
CA ARG A 93 10.69 -15.91 -12.81
C ARG A 93 11.53 -14.88 -13.56
N VAL A 94 12.84 -14.82 -13.30
CA VAL A 94 13.77 -13.89 -13.98
C VAL A 94 13.74 -14.08 -15.50
N PHE A 95 13.74 -15.32 -16.00
CA PHE A 95 13.63 -15.60 -17.42
C PHE A 95 12.27 -15.20 -18.01
N SER A 96 11.18 -15.42 -17.27
CA SER A 96 9.84 -14.97 -17.67
C SER A 96 9.76 -13.45 -17.79
N ASP A 97 10.36 -12.73 -16.83
CA ASP A 97 10.39 -11.27 -16.81
C ASP A 97 11.26 -10.72 -17.96
N ILE A 98 12.40 -11.36 -18.24
CA ILE A 98 13.28 -11.00 -19.36
C ILE A 98 12.64 -11.31 -20.73
N THR A 99 11.87 -12.40 -20.85
CA THR A 99 11.27 -12.82 -22.12
C THR A 99 10.06 -11.97 -22.49
N LYS A 100 9.35 -11.42 -21.49
CA LYS A 100 8.11 -10.65 -21.69
C LYS A 100 8.30 -9.14 -21.53
N SER A 101 9.42 -8.69 -20.97
CA SER A 101 9.83 -7.31 -21.11
C SER A 101 10.27 -7.10 -22.56
N ASN A 102 9.52 -6.28 -23.30
CA ASN A 102 10.06 -5.62 -24.47
C ASN A 102 11.23 -4.76 -23.99
N ILE A 103 12.44 -5.33 -23.91
CA ILE A 103 13.70 -4.64 -23.56
C ILE A 103 13.92 -3.39 -24.45
N VAL A 104 13.23 -3.35 -25.59
CA VAL A 104 13.17 -2.22 -26.53
C VAL A 104 12.46 -0.97 -25.96
N ASN A 105 11.56 -1.10 -24.96
CA ASN A 105 10.84 0.04 -24.38
C ASN A 105 11.43 0.56 -23.05
N LEU A 106 12.39 -0.15 -22.44
CA LEU A 106 12.91 0.18 -21.11
C LEU A 106 13.79 1.45 -21.07
N PHE A 107 14.29 1.92 -22.21
CA PHE A 107 15.32 2.96 -22.22
C PHE A 107 14.88 4.38 -22.63
N LEU A 108 13.68 4.60 -23.19
CA LEU A 108 13.40 5.91 -23.82
C LEU A 108 12.00 6.51 -23.64
N ILE A 109 11.03 5.82 -23.04
CA ILE A 109 9.66 6.34 -22.95
C ILE A 109 9.21 6.31 -21.49
N LYS A 110 9.09 7.49 -20.87
CA LYS A 110 8.43 7.64 -19.56
C LYS A 110 7.03 7.02 -19.70
N PRO A 111 6.64 6.05 -18.85
CA PRO A 111 5.31 5.45 -18.95
C PRO A 111 4.27 6.57 -18.79
N ILE A 112 3.44 6.74 -19.82
CA ILE A 112 2.30 7.66 -19.76
C ILE A 112 1.19 6.88 -19.06
N TYR A 113 0.88 7.26 -17.83
CA TYR A 113 -0.22 6.66 -17.08
C TYR A 113 -1.53 7.36 -17.46
N GLU A 114 -2.45 6.65 -18.12
CA GLU A 114 -3.79 7.17 -18.42
C GLU A 114 -4.70 6.94 -17.21
N LEU A 115 -4.71 7.94 -16.31
CA LEU A 115 -5.52 7.86 -15.09
C LEU A 115 -6.93 8.45 -15.23
N ASP A 116 -7.24 9.15 -16.32
CA ASP A 116 -8.50 9.87 -16.47
C ASP A 116 -9.72 8.94 -16.32
N GLU A 117 -9.73 7.83 -17.04
CA GLU A 117 -10.78 6.83 -16.98
C GLU A 117 -10.89 6.16 -15.59
N ILE A 118 -9.77 5.93 -14.91
CA ILE A 118 -9.74 5.36 -13.55
C ILE A 118 -10.35 6.35 -12.56
N VAL A 119 -9.91 7.60 -12.61
CA VAL A 119 -10.35 8.67 -11.70
C VAL A 119 -11.84 8.95 -11.88
N ASP A 120 -12.34 8.95 -13.12
CA ASP A 120 -13.76 9.18 -13.39
C ASP A 120 -14.64 7.99 -12.96
N ALA A 121 -14.15 6.75 -13.11
CA ALA A 121 -14.81 5.58 -12.52
C ALA A 121 -14.86 5.69 -10.98
N VAL A 122 -13.73 6.00 -10.34
CA VAL A 122 -13.61 6.10 -8.88
C VAL A 122 -14.52 7.21 -8.33
N LYS A 123 -14.60 8.37 -8.98
CA LYS A 123 -15.56 9.43 -8.62
C LYS A 123 -17.00 8.94 -8.64
N THR A 124 -17.37 8.21 -9.69
CA THR A 124 -18.71 7.68 -9.87
C THR A 124 -19.03 6.63 -8.80
N MET A 125 -18.09 5.72 -8.53
CA MET A 125 -18.21 4.69 -7.49
C MET A 125 -18.28 5.30 -6.07
N ALA A 126 -17.50 6.35 -5.80
CA ALA A 126 -17.56 7.08 -4.54
C ALA A 126 -18.93 7.72 -4.32
N ALA A 127 -19.48 8.37 -5.36
CA ALA A 127 -20.81 8.98 -5.31
C ALA A 127 -21.93 7.94 -5.12
N SER A 128 -21.81 6.76 -5.73
CA SER A 128 -22.77 5.66 -5.59
C SER A 128 -22.48 4.72 -4.42
N ARG A 129 -21.45 4.99 -3.60
CA ARG A 129 -20.96 4.10 -2.53
C ARG A 129 -20.74 2.66 -2.99
N THR A 130 -20.20 2.51 -4.19
CA THR A 130 -19.83 1.22 -4.75
C THR A 130 -18.40 0.90 -4.34
N GLY A 131 -18.20 -0.21 -3.62
CA GLY A 131 -16.88 -0.62 -3.17
C GLY A 131 -15.98 -1.04 -4.34
N SER A 132 -14.77 -0.51 -4.38
CA SER A 132 -13.79 -0.86 -5.42
C SER A 132 -12.37 -0.92 -4.87
N ILE A 133 -11.53 -1.72 -5.54
CA ILE A 133 -10.09 -1.84 -5.25
C ILE A 133 -9.33 -2.02 -6.55
N ILE A 134 -8.52 -1.02 -6.92
CA ILE A 134 -7.79 -0.97 -8.18
C ILE A 134 -6.31 -0.85 -7.83
N ALA A 135 -5.51 -1.86 -8.20
CA ALA A 135 -4.07 -1.88 -8.02
C ALA A 135 -3.37 -1.54 -9.34
N ILE A 136 -2.50 -0.54 -9.33
CA ILE A 136 -1.70 -0.12 -10.47
C ILE A 136 -0.25 -0.56 -10.22
N SER A 137 0.27 -1.47 -11.05
CA SER A 137 1.65 -1.93 -10.95
C SER A 137 2.62 -0.83 -11.38
N LYS A 138 3.76 -0.73 -10.69
CA LYS A 138 4.85 0.19 -11.04
C LYS A 138 6.05 -0.61 -11.56
N ASP A 139 7.13 -0.73 -10.80
CA ASP A 139 8.35 -1.43 -11.22
C ASP A 139 8.26 -2.93 -10.91
N ILE A 140 7.60 -3.30 -9.81
CA ILE A 140 7.38 -4.71 -9.45
C ILE A 140 6.12 -5.22 -10.17
N SER A 141 6.30 -6.19 -11.07
CA SER A 141 5.18 -6.84 -11.75
C SER A 141 4.35 -7.68 -10.78
N LEU A 142 3.02 -7.60 -10.91
CA LEU A 142 2.04 -8.34 -10.13
C LEU A 142 1.65 -9.67 -10.78
N ARG A 143 2.54 -10.22 -11.62
CA ARG A 143 2.24 -11.35 -12.49
C ARG A 143 1.70 -12.58 -11.79
N ASP A 144 2.27 -12.94 -10.63
CA ASP A 144 1.82 -14.10 -9.85
C ASP A 144 0.34 -13.99 -9.42
N ILE A 145 -0.15 -12.76 -9.22
CA ILE A 145 -1.54 -12.47 -8.89
C ILE A 145 -2.40 -12.46 -10.16
N ILE A 146 -1.91 -11.85 -11.24
CA ILE A 146 -2.58 -11.80 -12.55
C ILE A 146 -2.84 -13.23 -13.07
N GLU A 147 -1.85 -14.12 -12.99
CA GLU A 147 -1.97 -15.48 -13.53
C GLU A 147 -2.98 -16.37 -12.78
N ARG A 148 -3.31 -16.01 -11.53
CA ARG A 148 -4.30 -16.72 -10.69
C ARG A 148 -5.70 -16.09 -10.69
N SER A 149 -5.87 -14.97 -11.38
CA SER A 149 -7.13 -14.19 -11.43
C SER A 149 -7.78 -14.27 -12.81
N VAL A 150 -8.94 -13.63 -12.97
CA VAL A 150 -9.64 -13.59 -14.26
C VAL A 150 -8.91 -12.62 -15.18
N GLN A 151 -8.14 -13.14 -16.11
CA GLN A 151 -7.39 -12.34 -17.09
C GLN A 151 -8.36 -11.69 -18.08
N LEU A 152 -8.22 -10.38 -18.27
CA LEU A 152 -9.08 -9.59 -19.17
C LEU A 152 -8.30 -9.02 -20.35
N ASP A 153 -7.08 -8.55 -20.12
CA ASP A 153 -6.27 -7.82 -21.09
C ASP A 153 -7.07 -6.76 -21.87
N ALA A 154 -7.71 -5.85 -21.15
CA ALA A 154 -8.64 -4.86 -21.72
C ALA A 154 -8.06 -3.43 -21.69
N ILE A 155 -8.53 -2.60 -22.61
CA ILE A 155 -8.27 -1.14 -22.57
C ILE A 155 -8.99 -0.57 -21.34
N ILE A 156 -8.33 0.35 -20.63
CA ILE A 156 -8.92 1.03 -19.49
C ILE A 156 -10.06 1.92 -19.98
N SER A 157 -11.26 1.72 -19.43
CA SER A 157 -12.39 2.64 -19.62
C SER A 157 -13.23 2.70 -18.35
N SER A 158 -13.78 3.87 -18.07
CA SER A 158 -14.60 4.11 -16.89
C SER A 158 -15.81 3.19 -16.86
N SER A 159 -16.45 3.00 -18.02
CA SER A 159 -17.60 2.09 -18.16
C SER A 159 -17.26 0.63 -17.83
N LEU A 160 -16.08 0.15 -18.22
CA LEU A 160 -15.63 -1.20 -17.90
C LEU A 160 -15.36 -1.36 -16.40
N LEU A 161 -14.66 -0.41 -15.77
CA LEU A 161 -14.41 -0.43 -14.33
C LEU A 161 -15.71 -0.41 -13.52
N LEU A 162 -16.66 0.44 -13.89
CA LEU A 162 -17.99 0.48 -13.28
C LEU A 162 -18.75 -0.83 -13.45
N THR A 163 -18.58 -1.51 -14.58
CA THR A 163 -19.21 -2.81 -14.84
C THR A 163 -18.58 -3.93 -14.00
N ILE A 164 -17.26 -3.92 -13.84
CA ILE A 164 -16.54 -4.90 -13.02
C ILE A 164 -17.00 -4.80 -11.57
N PHE A 165 -17.01 -3.59 -10.99
CA PHE A 165 -17.37 -3.36 -9.58
C PHE A 165 -18.88 -3.29 -9.32
N LYS A 166 -19.72 -3.50 -10.34
CA LYS A 166 -21.17 -3.56 -10.16
C LYS A 166 -21.51 -4.69 -9.18
N LYS A 167 -22.32 -4.37 -8.17
CA LYS A 167 -22.77 -5.34 -7.16
C LYS A 167 -23.38 -6.59 -7.82
N ASN A 168 -23.01 -7.77 -7.32
CA ASN A 168 -23.42 -9.08 -7.82
C ASN A 168 -22.88 -9.47 -9.21
N SER A 169 -21.91 -8.72 -9.78
CA SER A 169 -21.17 -9.17 -10.95
C SER A 169 -20.23 -10.33 -10.60
N ALA A 170 -19.93 -11.25 -11.50
CA ALA A 170 -18.94 -12.30 -11.21
C ALA A 170 -17.53 -11.73 -10.92
N LEU A 171 -17.24 -10.51 -11.39
CA LEU A 171 -15.90 -9.90 -11.31
C LEU A 171 -15.73 -8.88 -10.17
N HIS A 172 -16.79 -8.56 -9.42
CA HIS A 172 -16.76 -7.49 -8.42
C HIS A 172 -16.05 -7.87 -7.11
N ASP A 173 -15.83 -9.16 -6.88
CA ASP A 173 -15.18 -9.66 -5.68
C ASP A 173 -13.67 -9.79 -5.93
N GLY A 174 -12.87 -8.98 -5.25
CA GLY A 174 -11.43 -8.86 -5.43
C GLY A 174 -10.99 -7.59 -6.18
N ALA A 175 -9.70 -7.51 -6.46
CA ALA A 175 -9.07 -6.35 -7.07
C ALA A 175 -9.02 -6.42 -8.59
N VAL A 176 -9.05 -5.24 -9.20
CA VAL A 176 -8.64 -5.01 -10.58
C VAL A 176 -7.16 -4.69 -10.59
N ILE A 177 -6.39 -5.38 -11.44
CA ILE A 177 -4.96 -5.11 -11.63
C ILE A 177 -4.79 -4.38 -12.96
N VAL A 178 -4.14 -3.22 -12.89
CA VAL A 178 -3.75 -2.41 -14.04
C VAL A 178 -2.24 -2.51 -14.22
N GLU A 179 -1.82 -3.01 -15.37
CA GLU A 179 -0.40 -3.14 -15.74
C GLU A 179 -0.24 -2.60 -17.17
N GLN A 180 0.80 -1.79 -17.41
CA GLN A 180 1.11 -1.23 -18.74
C GLN A 180 -0.08 -0.51 -19.41
N ASN A 181 -0.82 0.29 -18.64
CA ASN A 181 -1.99 1.04 -19.11
C ASN A 181 -3.14 0.16 -19.66
N ARG A 182 -3.24 -1.07 -19.17
CA ARG A 182 -4.32 -2.03 -19.48
C ARG A 182 -4.84 -2.66 -18.22
N ILE A 183 -6.12 -3.04 -18.24
CA ILE A 183 -6.70 -3.89 -17.20
C ILE A 183 -6.21 -5.32 -17.47
N ALA A 184 -5.19 -5.75 -16.72
CA ALA A 184 -4.59 -7.07 -16.88
C ALA A 184 -5.54 -8.17 -16.39
N SER A 185 -6.12 -7.98 -15.20
CA SER A 185 -7.06 -8.93 -14.60
C SER A 185 -8.07 -8.26 -13.67
N ALA A 186 -9.13 -9.01 -13.35
CA ALA A 186 -10.13 -8.68 -12.34
C ALA A 186 -10.36 -9.88 -11.41
N SER A 187 -11.09 -9.67 -10.31
CA SER A 187 -11.32 -10.66 -9.27
C SER A 187 -10.00 -11.21 -8.68
N SER A 188 -9.03 -10.32 -8.48
CA SER A 188 -7.71 -10.67 -7.96
C SER A 188 -7.71 -10.71 -6.44
N TYR A 189 -7.28 -11.82 -5.86
CA TYR A 189 -7.07 -11.94 -4.41
C TYR A 189 -5.71 -11.35 -4.05
N LEU A 190 -5.72 -10.31 -3.21
CA LEU A 190 -4.51 -9.64 -2.73
C LEU A 190 -4.14 -10.14 -1.32
N PRO A 191 -2.85 -10.08 -0.93
CA PRO A 191 -2.43 -10.34 0.44
C PRO A 191 -3.06 -9.33 1.41
N MET A 192 -3.39 -9.76 2.62
CA MET A 192 -3.94 -8.89 3.66
C MET A 192 -2.84 -8.46 4.63
N SER A 193 -2.85 -7.19 5.03
CA SER A 193 -1.95 -6.71 6.09
C SER A 193 -2.36 -7.26 7.46
N ASP A 194 -1.35 -7.59 8.25
CA ASP A 194 -1.44 -8.02 9.65
C ASP A 194 -0.97 -6.93 10.63
N LYS A 195 -0.75 -5.69 10.16
CA LYS A 195 -0.34 -4.57 11.04
C LYS A 195 -1.37 -4.30 12.14
N LEU A 196 -0.87 -4.05 13.35
CA LEU A 196 -1.65 -3.58 14.50
C LEU A 196 -2.33 -2.24 14.14
N GLY A 197 -3.62 -2.11 14.45
CA GLY A 197 -4.43 -0.93 14.12
C GLY A 197 -5.28 -1.06 12.84
N THR A 198 -5.10 -2.14 12.07
CA THR A 198 -5.91 -2.41 10.86
C THR A 198 -7.20 -3.18 11.12
N SER A 199 -7.45 -3.57 12.39
CA SER A 199 -8.57 -4.44 12.77
C SER A 199 -9.95 -3.81 12.59
N THR A 200 -10.03 -2.48 12.56
CA THR A 200 -11.27 -1.73 12.31
C THR A 200 -11.53 -1.50 10.81
N MET A 201 -10.58 -1.87 9.95
CA MET A 201 -10.65 -1.63 8.51
C MET A 201 -11.36 -2.79 7.80
N GLY A 202 -12.16 -2.47 6.79
CA GLY A 202 -12.78 -3.49 5.93
C GLY A 202 -11.76 -4.32 5.15
N ALA A 203 -12.18 -5.48 4.66
CA ALA A 203 -11.30 -6.44 3.97
C ALA A 203 -10.56 -5.83 2.76
N ARG A 204 -11.21 -4.95 1.98
CA ARG A 204 -10.57 -4.25 0.83
C ARG A 204 -9.43 -3.34 1.28
N HIS A 205 -9.61 -2.60 2.38
CA HIS A 205 -8.58 -1.73 2.93
C HIS A 205 -7.38 -2.53 3.43
N ARG A 206 -7.61 -3.63 4.14
CA ARG A 206 -6.54 -4.54 4.59
C ARG A 206 -5.79 -5.18 3.43
N SER A 207 -6.51 -5.58 2.40
CA SER A 207 -5.95 -6.19 1.18
C SER A 207 -5.11 -5.19 0.40
N ALA A 208 -5.56 -3.94 0.30
CA ALA A 208 -4.81 -2.88 -0.36
C ALA A 208 -3.51 -2.53 0.39
N LEU A 209 -3.58 -2.45 1.72
CA LEU A 209 -2.40 -2.21 2.54
C LEU A 209 -1.41 -3.37 2.45
N GLY A 210 -1.89 -4.61 2.48
CA GLY A 210 -1.04 -5.80 2.37
C GLY A 210 -0.29 -5.83 1.02
N LEU A 211 -0.97 -5.51 -0.08
CA LEU A 211 -0.29 -5.42 -1.38
C LEU A 211 0.76 -4.30 -1.41
N ALA A 212 0.45 -3.15 -0.81
CA ALA A 212 1.38 -2.02 -0.72
C ALA A 212 2.59 -2.29 0.21
N GLU A 213 2.51 -3.26 1.12
CA GLU A 213 3.63 -3.68 1.98
C GLU A 213 4.63 -4.58 1.24
N GLU A 214 4.13 -5.42 0.33
CA GLU A 214 4.95 -6.38 -0.40
C GLU A 214 5.48 -5.84 -1.74
N THR A 215 4.88 -4.76 -2.25
CA THR A 215 5.15 -4.22 -3.60
C THR A 215 5.18 -2.70 -3.62
N ASP A 216 5.68 -2.14 -4.72
CA ASP A 216 5.66 -0.70 -4.99
C ASP A 216 4.38 -0.24 -5.73
N ALA A 217 3.36 -1.10 -5.80
CA ALA A 217 2.10 -0.81 -6.45
C ALA A 217 1.31 0.28 -5.72
N VAL A 218 0.56 1.06 -6.49
CA VAL A 218 -0.39 2.05 -5.96
C VAL A 218 -1.79 1.46 -5.99
N VAL A 219 -2.44 1.39 -4.83
CA VAL A 219 -3.76 0.79 -4.70
C VAL A 219 -4.79 1.83 -4.32
N ILE A 220 -5.79 2.05 -5.18
CA ILE A 220 -6.91 2.96 -4.96
C ILE A 220 -8.08 2.16 -4.42
N ILE A 221 -8.64 2.58 -3.28
CA ILE A 221 -9.82 1.96 -2.66
C ILE A 221 -10.96 2.96 -2.63
N THR A 222 -12.17 2.47 -2.86
CA THR A 222 -13.41 3.21 -2.57
C THR A 222 -14.23 2.41 -1.56
N SER A 223 -14.60 3.06 -0.45
CA SER A 223 -15.38 2.45 0.61
C SER A 223 -16.84 2.21 0.19
N GLU A 224 -17.34 0.99 0.39
CA GLU A 224 -18.77 0.69 0.17
C GLU A 224 -19.68 1.23 1.28
N GLU A 225 -19.11 1.53 2.45
CA GLU A 225 -19.86 2.04 3.60
C GLU A 225 -19.98 3.57 3.54
N THR A 226 -18.85 4.24 3.32
CA THR A 226 -18.75 5.71 3.42
C THR A 226 -18.69 6.39 2.05
N GLY A 227 -18.27 5.69 1.00
CA GLY A 227 -17.95 6.28 -0.31
C GLY A 227 -16.60 7.01 -0.33
N GLU A 228 -15.84 7.00 0.77
CA GLU A 228 -14.54 7.67 0.85
C GLU A 228 -13.50 6.95 0.00
N ILE A 229 -12.55 7.73 -0.52
CA ILE A 229 -11.45 7.26 -1.33
C ILE A 229 -10.19 7.19 -0.47
N SER A 230 -9.47 6.08 -0.59
CA SER A 230 -8.19 5.85 0.08
C SER A 230 -7.15 5.44 -0.96
N VAL A 231 -5.88 5.76 -0.73
CA VAL A 231 -4.76 5.33 -1.57
C VAL A 231 -3.70 4.66 -0.70
N CYS A 232 -3.30 3.44 -1.05
CA CYS A 232 -2.20 2.74 -0.40
C CYS A 232 -0.98 2.67 -1.31
N TYR A 233 0.20 2.94 -0.76
CA TYR A 233 1.48 2.76 -1.44
C TYR A 233 2.58 2.64 -0.38
N ASN A 234 3.64 1.87 -0.67
CA ASN A 234 4.82 1.73 0.19
C ASN A 234 4.49 1.43 1.68
N GLY A 235 3.51 0.55 1.90
CA GLY A 235 3.07 0.12 3.23
C GLY A 235 2.32 1.16 4.07
N GLU A 236 1.89 2.26 3.46
CA GLU A 236 1.09 3.31 4.09
C GLU A 236 -0.25 3.50 3.39
N MET A 237 -1.22 4.08 4.10
CA MET A 237 -2.53 4.43 3.57
C MET A 237 -2.81 5.92 3.78
N LEU A 238 -3.08 6.62 2.69
CA LEU A 238 -3.59 7.98 2.70
C LEU A 238 -5.11 7.95 2.65
N HIS A 239 -5.74 8.50 3.69
CA HIS A 239 -7.20 8.51 3.85
C HIS A 239 -7.66 9.68 4.74
N PRO A 240 -8.77 10.37 4.41
CA PRO A 240 -9.53 10.30 3.15
C PRO A 240 -8.92 11.21 2.07
N ILE A 241 -9.04 10.82 0.80
CA ILE A 241 -8.59 11.60 -0.36
C ILE A 241 -9.78 12.25 -1.06
N LYS A 242 -9.66 13.53 -1.42
CA LYS A 242 -10.70 14.22 -2.19
C LYS A 242 -10.62 13.82 -3.67
N PRO A 243 -11.76 13.65 -4.37
CA PRO A 243 -11.75 13.15 -5.75
C PRO A 243 -11.00 14.04 -6.76
N PHE A 244 -10.88 15.34 -6.51
CA PHE A 244 -10.13 16.25 -7.38
C PHE A 244 -8.61 16.17 -7.17
N GLU A 245 -8.16 15.71 -5.99
CA GLU A 245 -6.74 15.56 -5.64
C GLU A 245 -6.19 14.20 -6.10
N LEU A 246 -7.08 13.21 -6.31
CA LEU A 246 -6.72 11.83 -6.62
C LEU A 246 -5.79 11.69 -7.83
N LYS A 247 -6.09 12.35 -8.95
CA LYS A 247 -5.28 12.24 -10.18
C LYS A 247 -3.86 12.71 -9.93
N THR A 248 -3.71 13.90 -9.36
CA THR A 248 -2.42 14.52 -9.07
C THR A 248 -1.61 13.69 -8.10
N LEU A 249 -2.24 13.20 -7.02
CA LEU A 249 -1.61 12.36 -6.02
C LEU A 249 -1.10 11.04 -6.61
N VAL A 250 -1.95 10.31 -7.35
CA VAL A 250 -1.57 9.02 -7.93
C VAL A 250 -0.49 9.20 -9.01
N LEU A 251 -0.57 10.22 -9.86
CA LEU A 251 0.50 10.54 -10.81
C LEU A 251 1.83 10.82 -10.09
N GLN A 252 1.81 11.60 -9.02
CA GLN A 252 3.03 11.92 -8.26
C GLN A 252 3.66 10.66 -7.66
N ILE A 253 2.87 9.74 -7.12
CA ILE A 253 3.37 8.46 -6.55
C ILE A 253 3.93 7.54 -7.65
N LEU A 254 3.26 7.47 -8.80
CA LEU A 254 3.69 6.64 -9.93
C LEU A 254 4.96 7.19 -10.61
N GLU A 255 5.15 8.51 -10.60
CA GLU A 255 6.33 9.16 -11.19
C GLU A 255 7.51 9.33 -10.23
N SER A 256 7.30 9.25 -8.91
CA SER A 256 8.39 9.41 -7.93
C SER A 256 9.41 8.29 -8.03
N LYS A 257 10.71 8.59 -7.85
CA LYS A 257 11.74 7.56 -7.78
C LYS A 257 11.82 6.95 -6.37
N PRO A 258 12.23 5.68 -6.23
CA PRO A 258 12.52 5.11 -4.91
C PRO A 258 13.58 5.96 -4.20
N GLY A 259 13.18 6.63 -3.11
CA GLY A 259 14.05 7.52 -2.32
C GLY A 259 13.61 8.99 -2.25
N ASP A 260 12.60 9.42 -3.03
CA ASP A 260 12.00 10.75 -2.86
C ASP A 260 11.13 10.79 -1.59
N SER A 261 11.21 11.92 -0.86
CA SER A 261 10.41 12.19 0.32
C SER A 261 8.92 12.01 0.01
N GLN A 262 8.18 11.38 0.93
CA GLN A 262 6.74 11.12 0.79
C GLN A 262 5.98 12.37 0.35
N PRO A 263 5.01 12.25 -0.58
CA PRO A 263 4.12 13.36 -0.92
C PRO A 263 3.42 13.88 0.34
N ASN A 264 3.81 15.08 0.78
CA ASN A 264 3.14 15.77 1.87
C ASN A 264 1.77 16.24 1.39
N VAL A 265 0.70 15.73 2.01
CA VAL A 265 -0.71 16.05 1.68
C VAL A 265 -0.99 17.56 1.81
N GLU A 266 -0.21 18.29 2.62
CA GLU A 266 -0.34 19.74 2.77
C GLU A 266 0.17 20.55 1.55
N ASP A 267 1.07 20.00 0.74
CA ASP A 267 1.66 20.73 -0.41
C ASP A 267 0.78 20.65 -1.68
N VAL A 268 -0.14 19.66 -1.73
CA VAL A 268 -1.13 19.48 -2.80
C VAL A 268 -2.16 20.63 -2.81
N THR A 269 -2.43 21.23 -1.65
CA THR A 269 -3.43 22.32 -1.53
C THR A 269 -2.95 23.68 -2.05
N LYS A 270 -1.63 23.86 -2.29
CA LYS A 270 -1.05 25.16 -2.68
C LYS A 270 -0.72 25.32 -4.17
N SER A 271 -0.74 24.24 -4.95
CA SER A 271 -0.31 24.24 -6.35
C SER A 271 -1.44 24.09 -7.39
N ALA A 272 -2.70 24.02 -6.97
CA ALA A 272 -3.82 24.00 -7.92
C ALA A 272 -3.92 25.33 -8.69
N PRO A 273 -3.90 25.33 -10.04
CA PRO A 273 -4.29 26.51 -10.80
C PRO A 273 -5.77 26.77 -10.55
N THR A 274 -6.09 27.99 -10.13
CA THR A 274 -7.47 28.45 -9.97
C THR A 274 -8.20 28.32 -11.33
N PRO A 275 -9.41 27.73 -11.38
CA PRO A 275 -10.17 27.67 -12.63
C PRO A 275 -10.47 29.10 -13.13
N PRO A 276 -10.47 29.34 -14.45
CA PRO A 276 -10.77 30.67 -14.98
C PRO A 276 -12.25 31.00 -14.72
N VAL A 277 -12.50 31.85 -13.73
CA VAL A 277 -13.82 32.44 -13.50
C VAL A 277 -14.19 33.30 -14.72
N SER A 278 -15.34 32.99 -15.32
CA SER A 278 -15.88 33.72 -16.47
C SER A 278 -16.09 35.20 -16.14
N LYS A 279 -15.79 36.09 -17.10
CA LYS A 279 -15.74 37.55 -16.93
C LYS A 279 -17.09 38.25 -16.65
N LYS A 280 -18.16 37.55 -16.28
CA LYS A 280 -19.51 38.15 -16.17
C LYS A 280 -19.94 38.60 -14.77
N ASP A 281 -19.21 38.21 -13.72
CA ASP A 281 -19.60 38.56 -12.33
C ASP A 281 -18.76 39.68 -11.67
N ARG A 282 -17.78 40.25 -12.40
CA ARG A 282 -16.89 41.32 -11.87
C ARG A 282 -17.53 42.69 -11.61
N HIS A 283 -18.82 42.85 -11.89
CA HIS A 283 -19.51 44.14 -11.71
C HIS A 283 -20.40 44.23 -10.47
N LYS A 284 -20.62 43.15 -9.71
CA LYS A 284 -21.45 43.21 -8.49
C LYS A 284 -20.68 43.35 -7.17
N GLU A 285 -19.41 42.95 -7.11
CA GLU A 285 -18.59 43.08 -5.88
C GLU A 285 -17.96 44.47 -5.70
N LYS A 286 -17.78 45.26 -6.77
CA LYS A 286 -17.14 46.58 -6.68
C LYS A 286 -18.02 47.69 -6.08
N GLU A 287 -19.32 47.49 -5.95
CA GLU A 287 -20.22 48.45 -5.31
C GLU A 287 -20.37 48.22 -3.80
N THR A 288 -20.06 47.02 -3.30
CA THR A 288 -20.22 46.68 -1.88
C THR A 288 -18.99 46.99 -1.03
N GLU A 289 -17.79 47.06 -1.62
CA GLU A 289 -16.55 47.43 -0.93
C GLU A 289 -16.39 48.95 -0.72
N LYS A 290 -16.76 49.77 -1.73
CA LYS A 290 -16.69 51.25 -1.63
C LYS A 290 -17.61 51.85 -0.56
N SER A 291 -18.63 51.11 -0.15
CA SER A 291 -19.59 51.52 0.88
C SER A 291 -19.10 51.24 2.30
N LYS A 292 -18.19 50.26 2.49
CA LYS A 292 -17.66 49.87 3.81
C LYS A 292 -16.40 50.64 4.22
N GLU A 293 -15.65 51.15 3.25
CA GLU A 293 -14.42 51.93 3.52
C GLU A 293 -14.74 53.36 4.02
N LYS A 294 -15.87 53.93 3.59
CA LYS A 294 -16.30 55.29 4.00
C LYS A 294 -16.87 55.43 5.42
N LEU A 295 -17.07 54.31 6.13
CA LEU A 295 -17.63 54.29 7.49
C LEU A 295 -16.59 53.99 8.58
N LYS A 296 -15.37 53.58 8.23
CA LYS A 296 -14.30 53.28 9.20
C LYS A 296 -13.33 54.44 9.46
N GLU A 297 -13.40 55.51 8.70
CA GLU A 297 -12.48 56.65 8.78
C GLU A 297 -13.01 57.82 9.66
N LYS A 298 -14.13 57.62 10.38
CA LYS A 298 -14.74 58.67 11.22
C LYS A 298 -14.67 58.45 12.74
N ASP A 299 -14.18 57.30 13.20
CA ASP A 299 -14.21 56.94 14.62
C ASP A 299 -12.83 56.84 15.30
N SER A 300 -11.73 57.21 14.63
CA SER A 300 -10.38 57.11 15.21
C SER A 300 -9.76 58.43 15.72
N ASP A 301 -10.47 59.56 15.63
CA ASP A 301 -9.97 60.86 16.11
C ASP A 301 -10.91 61.47 17.15
N LYS A 302 -10.83 60.96 18.39
CA LYS A 302 -10.96 61.77 19.64
C LYS A 302 -10.87 60.87 20.87
N GLU A 303 -9.66 60.66 21.36
CA GLU A 303 -9.43 60.45 22.79
C GLU A 303 -8.03 60.95 23.16
N THR A 304 -7.96 62.21 23.63
CA THR A 304 -6.95 62.66 24.60
C THR A 304 -7.38 64.00 25.20
N GLU A 305 -8.03 63.97 26.37
CA GLU A 305 -7.68 64.82 27.51
C GLU A 305 -8.57 64.56 28.75
N LYS A 306 -7.89 64.21 29.84
CA LYS A 306 -8.09 64.64 31.26
C LYS A 306 -9.27 64.15 32.12
N GLU A 307 -8.85 63.36 33.14
CA GLU A 307 -9.09 63.49 34.60
C GLU A 307 -10.51 63.42 35.22
N LYS A 308 -10.74 62.31 35.98
CA LYS A 308 -11.41 62.10 37.32
C LYS A 308 -12.49 63.09 37.86
N PRO A 309 -13.30 62.70 38.89
CA PRO A 309 -14.02 61.44 39.20
C PRO A 309 -15.48 61.66 39.73
N LYS A 310 -16.16 60.57 40.10
CA LYS A 310 -17.30 60.39 41.07
C LYS A 310 -18.73 60.26 40.52
N ASP A 311 -19.36 59.16 40.96
CA ASP A 311 -20.51 59.11 41.90
C ASP A 311 -21.68 58.18 41.49
N ARG A 312 -22.01 57.30 42.43
CA ARG A 312 -23.35 56.84 42.85
C ARG A 312 -24.36 56.22 41.85
N SER A 313 -24.50 54.90 42.02
CA SER A 313 -25.69 54.19 42.60
C SER A 313 -27.05 54.13 41.87
N LYS A 314 -27.69 52.96 42.07
CA LYS A 314 -29.13 52.60 41.96
C LYS A 314 -29.59 52.19 40.57
N GLU A 315 -30.52 51.25 40.34
CA GLU A 315 -31.40 50.35 41.12
C GLU A 315 -31.89 49.30 40.07
N LYS A 316 -32.03 48.00 40.38
CA LYS A 316 -33.31 47.29 40.64
C LYS A 316 -34.35 47.42 39.49
N ASP A 317 -35.01 46.39 38.97
CA ASP A 317 -35.67 45.26 39.63
C ASP A 317 -35.91 44.05 38.68
N GLN A 318 -36.10 42.89 39.32
CA GLN A 318 -36.69 41.63 38.82
C GLN A 318 -38.21 41.85 38.53
N GLU A 319 -38.99 40.99 37.87
CA GLU A 319 -39.35 39.61 38.26
C GLU A 319 -40.56 39.11 37.39
N LYS A 320 -40.74 37.78 37.37
CA LYS A 320 -41.94 36.94 37.06
C LYS A 320 -42.17 36.49 35.61
N GLU A 321 -42.03 35.19 35.27
CA GLU A 321 -42.88 34.00 35.61
C GLU A 321 -44.34 34.17 35.15
N SER A 322 -45.08 33.20 34.60
CA SER A 322 -44.93 31.77 34.23
C SER A 322 -46.26 31.32 33.59
N GLU A 323 -46.36 30.04 33.18
CA GLU A 323 -47.59 29.26 32.85
C GLU A 323 -48.21 29.42 31.43
N LYS A 324 -48.73 28.39 30.73
CA LYS A 324 -48.99 26.96 31.04
C LYS A 324 -49.27 26.15 29.74
N GLU A 325 -49.24 24.84 29.92
CA GLU A 325 -49.37 23.71 28.99
C GLU A 325 -50.78 23.44 28.37
N LYS A 326 -50.79 22.86 27.13
CA LYS A 326 -51.52 21.68 26.52
C LYS A 326 -52.98 21.30 26.93
N PRO A 327 -53.63 20.25 26.35
CA PRO A 327 -53.75 19.69 24.97
C PRO A 327 -55.22 19.27 24.61
N LYS A 328 -55.46 18.64 23.43
CA LYS A 328 -56.49 17.59 23.08
C LYS A 328 -56.68 17.51 21.54
N GLU A 329 -57.17 16.48 20.84
CA GLU A 329 -57.29 15.01 20.95
C GLU A 329 -58.02 14.49 19.66
N LYS A 330 -57.59 13.34 19.10
CA LYS A 330 -58.27 12.26 18.29
C LYS A 330 -59.25 12.52 17.12
N SER A 331 -59.04 11.75 16.03
CA SER A 331 -59.88 10.63 15.48
C SER A 331 -59.26 10.16 14.13
N LYS A 332 -58.89 8.89 13.85
CA LYS A 332 -59.61 7.60 13.63
C LYS A 332 -60.44 7.49 12.33
N ASP A 333 -59.97 6.64 11.40
CA ASP A 333 -60.67 5.56 10.64
C ASP A 333 -59.62 4.93 9.68
N LYS A 334 -59.21 3.65 9.68
CA LYS A 334 -59.87 2.35 9.40
C LYS A 334 -60.59 2.29 8.05
N ASP A 335 -60.03 1.51 7.12
CA ASP A 335 -60.77 0.47 6.39
C ASP A 335 -59.86 -0.65 5.89
N GLN A 336 -60.37 -1.87 6.03
CA GLN A 336 -59.85 -3.16 5.57
C GLN A 336 -60.60 -3.55 4.30
N GLU A 337 -59.95 -4.21 3.35
CA GLU A 337 -60.66 -5.13 2.46
C GLU A 337 -59.81 -6.38 2.17
N LYS A 338 -60.43 -7.53 2.45
CA LYS A 338 -60.06 -8.91 2.08
C LYS A 338 -60.49 -9.13 0.61
N ASP A 339 -60.00 -10.07 -0.19
CA ASP A 339 -60.09 -11.54 -0.03
C ASP A 339 -59.28 -12.26 -1.15
N PRO A 340 -59.11 -13.60 -1.07
CA PRO A 340 -58.22 -14.42 -1.89
C PRO A 340 -58.94 -15.37 -2.89
N GLU A 341 -58.26 -15.82 -3.95
CA GLU A 341 -58.58 -17.06 -4.69
C GLU A 341 -57.36 -17.52 -5.52
N LYS A 342 -56.67 -18.63 -5.20
CA LYS A 342 -56.85 -20.01 -5.72
C LYS A 342 -56.78 -20.11 -7.26
N ASP A 343 -55.76 -20.79 -7.79
CA ASP A 343 -55.96 -22.05 -8.52
C ASP A 343 -54.65 -22.85 -8.72
N LYS A 344 -54.85 -24.16 -8.87
CA LYS A 344 -53.94 -25.30 -8.87
C LYS A 344 -53.30 -25.56 -10.25
N GLY A 345 -52.23 -26.38 -10.26
CA GLY A 345 -52.25 -27.59 -11.09
C GLY A 345 -51.13 -27.85 -12.11
N SER A 346 -50.55 -29.07 -11.97
CA SER A 346 -49.78 -29.91 -12.92
C SER A 346 -48.30 -29.56 -13.14
N THR A 347 -47.28 -30.42 -12.95
CA THR A 347 -47.01 -31.86 -13.24
C THR A 347 -47.13 -32.28 -14.70
N HIS A 348 -45.98 -32.30 -15.39
CA HIS A 348 -45.48 -33.21 -16.44
C HIS A 348 -44.19 -32.53 -16.98
N SER A 349 -43.04 -33.15 -17.23
CA SER A 349 -42.64 -34.55 -17.37
C SER A 349 -41.12 -34.64 -17.21
#